data_AF-A0A9W7CAS2-F1
#
_entry.id   AF-A0A9W7CAS2-F1
#
_cell.length_a   1.000
_cell.length_b   1.000
_cell.length_c   1.000
_cell.angle_alpha   90.00
_cell.angle_beta   90.00
_cell.angle_gamma   90.00
#
_symmetry.space_group_name_H-M   'P 1'
#
loop_
_entity.id
_entity.type
_entity.pdbx_description
1 polymer ?
#
loop_
_entity_poly.entity_id
_entity_poly.type
_entity_poly.pdbx_seq_one_letter_code
_entity_poly.pdbx_strand_id
1 'polypeptide(L)'
;MADQLQAITGISTQEASMYMDMAGNNLETAVELFFSMSSGGAPPPPPTPPTSTLSPAAKILFDFPTYASLPEAWTNQPLIFNDTSSNFSLGLPQNKNGPCGILVSINALLLSQTLNLRPDANLTITPPPTPDEIYTLVSSILTRCDSSPKFVTLTTQNSLENYAVAPFPSTKTPDIAESLASPLGLLILLLSMIETRGVDKVKSESSMPNTPFEPLVSGPFNLCGTELINLAIFGKATPNVGAYNPDDDNKKVAFTPTPIGLISKSELSSVPVADHWKAPTHPIFIVHGGDHFTLLFKTTATNTPSPNTQYFAYNALPPNRLLCSLTLSGSSLTKPPPVTQNVHKPSHYKIQIGEVESIVQAHPSDKKARPDAWRRWRYELCIANEKMVSDDSASPERPNDATPQVKFELGPRPTNVPWRCVSCYSTRFSTMCFGQNQASDEVCSNCGKTKTAAGYTILKSYEELPPPLRRRIDRTENKLLSVIRTRWSDAEIKFGADATYTLGEADLSSLNVPCI
;
A
#
# COMPACT_ATOMS: atom_id res chain seq x y z
N MET A 1 8.45 -3.75 -29.50
CA MET A 1 7.09 -4.28 -29.21
C MET A 1 6.02 -3.34 -29.74
N ALA A 2 6.15 -2.01 -29.59
CA ALA A 2 5.25 -1.03 -30.25
C ALA A 2 5.17 -1.21 -31.79
N ASP A 3 6.28 -1.55 -32.46
CA ASP A 3 6.28 -1.84 -33.92
C ASP A 3 5.44 -3.07 -34.30
N GLN A 4 5.31 -4.05 -33.39
CA GLN A 4 4.48 -5.23 -33.61
C GLN A 4 3.00 -4.91 -33.40
N LEU A 5 2.66 -4.08 -32.40
CA LEU A 5 1.30 -3.59 -32.21
C LEU A 5 0.86 -2.77 -33.42
N GLN A 6 1.70 -1.84 -33.89
CA GLN A 6 1.48 -1.06 -35.10
C GLN A 6 1.22 -1.96 -36.34
N ALA A 7 1.99 -3.05 -36.49
CA ALA A 7 1.79 -3.99 -37.58
C ALA A 7 0.47 -4.78 -37.48
N ILE A 8 -0.05 -4.99 -36.26
CA ILE A 8 -1.29 -5.74 -35.99
C ILE A 8 -2.54 -4.85 -36.11
N THR A 9 -2.47 -3.59 -35.66
CA THR A 9 -3.63 -2.70 -35.51
C THR A 9 -3.68 -1.58 -36.53
N GLY A 10 -2.58 -1.30 -37.23
CA GLY A 10 -2.48 -0.26 -38.26
C GLY A 10 -2.37 1.19 -37.72
N ILE A 11 -2.25 1.37 -36.41
CA ILE A 11 -2.14 2.70 -35.76
C ILE A 11 -0.75 3.32 -35.87
N SER A 12 -0.63 4.62 -35.58
CA SER A 12 0.66 5.29 -35.60
C SER A 12 1.59 4.77 -34.50
N THR A 13 2.90 4.91 -34.68
CA THR A 13 3.92 4.47 -33.71
C THR A 13 3.76 5.13 -32.34
N GLN A 14 3.24 6.36 -32.31
CA GLN A 14 2.98 7.11 -31.09
C GLN A 14 1.77 6.54 -30.34
N GLU A 15 0.68 6.24 -31.04
CA GLU A 15 -0.50 5.58 -30.46
C GLU A 15 -0.18 4.16 -29.99
N ALA A 16 0.59 3.41 -30.77
CA ALA A 16 1.05 2.08 -30.37
C ALA A 16 1.88 2.12 -29.07
N SER A 17 2.71 3.15 -28.89
CA SER A 17 3.48 3.31 -27.64
C SER A 17 2.57 3.61 -26.44
N MET A 18 1.51 4.41 -26.63
CA MET A 18 0.54 4.70 -25.56
C MET A 18 -0.20 3.45 -25.10
N TYR A 19 -0.68 2.62 -26.03
CA TYR A 19 -1.35 1.35 -25.67
C TYR A 19 -0.39 0.35 -25.02
N MET A 20 0.87 0.32 -25.47
CA MET A 20 1.90 -0.50 -24.83
C MET A 20 2.20 -0.04 -23.41
N ASP A 21 2.27 1.26 -23.16
CA ASP A 21 2.48 1.80 -21.81
C ASP A 21 1.28 1.52 -20.89
N MET A 22 0.05 1.69 -21.38
CA MET A 22 -1.17 1.36 -20.64
C MET A 22 -1.28 -0.12 -20.33
N ALA A 23 -0.80 -0.98 -21.24
CA ALA A 23 -0.77 -2.43 -21.06
C ALA A 23 0.44 -2.91 -20.24
N GLY A 24 1.22 -2.02 -19.63
CA GLY A 24 2.40 -2.40 -18.83
C GLY A 24 3.47 -3.12 -19.65
N ASN A 25 3.62 -2.72 -20.92
CA ASN A 25 4.47 -3.34 -21.94
C ASN A 25 4.07 -4.77 -22.36
N ASN A 26 2.81 -5.19 -22.13
CA ASN A 26 2.27 -6.46 -22.61
C ASN A 26 1.54 -6.28 -23.95
N LEU A 27 2.05 -6.93 -25.01
CA LEU A 27 1.50 -6.81 -26.38
C LEU A 27 0.08 -7.38 -26.53
N GLU A 28 -0.22 -8.48 -25.86
CA GLU A 28 -1.53 -9.17 -25.99
C GLU A 28 -2.63 -8.34 -25.33
N THR A 29 -2.33 -7.81 -24.14
CA THR A 29 -3.18 -6.83 -23.45
C THR A 29 -3.31 -5.52 -24.23
N ALA A 30 -2.25 -5.04 -24.88
CA ALA A 30 -2.32 -3.84 -25.73
C ALA A 30 -3.19 -4.03 -26.98
N VAL A 31 -3.17 -5.22 -27.58
CA VAL A 31 -4.05 -5.59 -28.72
C VAL A 31 -5.51 -5.67 -28.27
N GLU A 32 -5.79 -6.29 -27.12
CA GLU A 32 -7.14 -6.35 -26.55
C GLU A 32 -7.68 -4.96 -26.19
N LEU A 33 -6.89 -4.11 -25.54
CA LEU A 33 -7.24 -2.71 -25.26
C LEU A 33 -7.54 -1.92 -26.53
N PHE A 34 -6.77 -2.14 -27.61
CA PHE A 34 -7.00 -1.45 -28.87
C PHE A 34 -8.33 -1.86 -29.50
N PHE A 35 -8.62 -3.16 -29.59
CA PHE A 35 -9.86 -3.63 -30.22
C PHE A 35 -11.10 -3.39 -29.37
N SER A 36 -10.99 -3.42 -28.04
CA SER A 36 -12.10 -3.07 -27.14
C SER A 36 -12.51 -1.60 -27.24
N MET A 37 -11.53 -0.70 -27.50
CA MET A 37 -11.79 0.72 -27.74
C MET A 37 -12.21 1.05 -29.17
N SER A 38 -11.91 0.17 -30.15
CA SER A 38 -12.22 0.39 -31.57
C SER A 38 -13.63 -0.06 -31.98
N SER A 39 -14.31 -0.88 -31.17
CA SER A 39 -15.64 -1.45 -31.48
C SER A 39 -16.83 -0.63 -30.93
N GLY A 40 -16.80 0.69 -31.02
CA GLY A 40 -17.91 1.58 -30.65
C GLY A 40 -18.21 2.60 -31.76
N GLY A 41 -19.42 2.54 -32.33
CA GLY A 41 -19.86 3.35 -33.46
C GLY A 41 -19.81 4.87 -33.26
N ALA A 42 -19.92 5.59 -34.38
CA ALA A 42 -19.76 7.05 -34.50
C ALA A 42 -20.38 7.83 -33.32
N PRO A 43 -19.64 8.80 -32.75
CA PRO A 43 -20.12 9.53 -31.59
C PRO A 43 -21.33 10.39 -32.01
N PRO A 44 -22.42 10.40 -31.22
CA PRO A 44 -23.44 11.44 -31.36
C PRO A 44 -22.77 12.81 -31.17
N PRO A 45 -23.32 13.90 -31.76
CA PRO A 45 -22.77 15.24 -31.57
C PRO A 45 -22.55 15.48 -30.08
N PRO A 46 -21.41 16.08 -29.69
CA PRO A 46 -21.02 16.18 -28.29
C PRO A 46 -22.19 16.83 -27.53
N PRO A 47 -22.78 16.14 -26.54
CA PRO A 47 -23.70 16.82 -25.64
C PRO A 47 -22.91 17.98 -25.05
N THR A 48 -23.52 19.16 -25.06
CA THR A 48 -22.99 20.35 -24.40
C THR A 48 -22.47 19.90 -23.02
N PRO A 49 -21.18 20.11 -22.69
CA PRO A 49 -20.64 19.60 -21.44
C PRO A 49 -21.54 20.13 -20.32
N PRO A 50 -22.11 19.27 -19.46
CA PRO A 50 -22.87 19.76 -18.33
C PRO A 50 -21.91 20.68 -17.58
N THR A 51 -22.23 21.97 -17.53
CA THR A 51 -21.52 22.94 -16.70
C THR A 51 -21.49 22.32 -15.32
N SER A 52 -20.32 21.84 -14.88
CA SER A 52 -20.19 21.13 -13.61
C SER A 52 -20.71 22.08 -12.51
N THR A 53 -21.86 21.74 -11.97
CA THR A 53 -22.61 22.53 -10.98
C THR A 53 -21.95 22.48 -9.60
N LEU A 54 -20.90 21.69 -9.44
CA LEU A 54 -20.15 21.53 -8.20
C LEU A 54 -19.52 22.83 -7.70
N SER A 55 -19.48 22.94 -6.37
CA SER A 55 -18.66 23.91 -5.66
C SER A 55 -17.15 23.73 -5.96
N PRO A 56 -16.32 24.78 -5.81
CA PRO A 56 -14.88 24.68 -6.01
C PRO A 56 -14.19 23.62 -5.14
N ALA A 57 -14.60 23.45 -3.88
CA ALA A 57 -14.02 22.42 -3.01
C ALA A 57 -14.37 21.00 -3.51
N ALA A 58 -15.60 20.77 -3.95
CA ALA A 58 -16.01 19.47 -4.49
C ALA A 58 -15.27 19.13 -5.80
N LYS A 59 -14.96 20.13 -6.63
CA LYS A 59 -14.19 19.96 -7.89
C LYS A 59 -12.74 19.54 -7.69
N ILE A 60 -12.12 19.96 -6.59
CA ILE A 60 -10.77 19.49 -6.28
C ILE A 60 -10.79 18.15 -5.56
N LEU A 61 -11.89 17.80 -4.90
CA LEU A 61 -12.05 16.51 -4.22
C LEU A 61 -12.31 15.38 -5.23
N PHE A 62 -13.13 15.62 -6.26
CA PHE A 62 -13.54 14.62 -7.25
C PHE A 62 -13.45 15.16 -8.69
N ASP A 63 -13.05 14.33 -9.65
CA ASP A 63 -13.00 14.70 -11.08
C ASP A 63 -14.37 14.65 -11.77
N PHE A 64 -15.06 15.77 -11.93
CA PHE A 64 -16.34 15.82 -12.65
C PHE A 64 -16.17 16.43 -14.05
N PRO A 65 -15.65 15.61 -14.98
CA PRO A 65 -16.43 15.12 -16.13
C PRO A 65 -16.49 13.58 -16.22
N THR A 66 -15.72 12.87 -15.39
CA THR A 66 -15.51 11.41 -15.43
C THR A 66 -16.54 10.63 -14.60
N TYR A 67 -17.11 11.26 -13.57
CA TYR A 67 -18.16 10.67 -12.73
C TYR A 67 -19.56 11.02 -13.25
N ALA A 68 -20.34 9.99 -13.60
CA ALA A 68 -21.80 10.13 -13.81
C ALA A 68 -22.55 10.42 -12.49
N SER A 69 -21.97 10.01 -11.35
CA SER A 69 -22.47 10.25 -9.99
C SER A 69 -21.33 10.09 -8.97
N LEU A 70 -21.48 10.67 -7.77
CA LEU A 70 -20.49 10.53 -6.69
C LEU A 70 -20.34 9.07 -6.27
N PRO A 71 -19.11 8.59 -5.98
CA PRO A 71 -18.91 7.21 -5.59
C PRO A 71 -19.59 6.92 -4.25
N GLU A 72 -20.34 5.81 -4.18
CA GLU A 72 -21.12 5.42 -3.00
C GLU A 72 -20.28 5.28 -1.73
N ALA A 73 -19.00 4.91 -1.87
CA ALA A 73 -18.07 4.81 -0.75
C ALA A 73 -17.86 6.13 0.01
N TRP A 74 -18.09 7.27 -0.65
CA TRP A 74 -17.93 8.61 -0.07
C TRP A 74 -19.27 9.25 0.31
N THR A 75 -20.38 8.79 -0.26
CA THR A 75 -21.74 9.28 0.05
C THR A 75 -22.51 8.42 1.05
N ASN A 76 -21.92 7.30 1.48
CA ASN A 76 -22.49 6.41 2.48
C ASN A 76 -21.44 6.04 3.55
N GLN A 77 -20.80 7.05 4.13
CA GLN A 77 -19.80 6.91 5.18
C GLN A 77 -20.08 7.93 6.32
N PRO A 78 -20.87 7.53 7.33
CA PRO A 78 -21.07 8.34 8.52
C PRO A 78 -19.83 8.34 9.42
N LEU A 79 -19.71 9.36 10.28
CA LEU A 79 -18.71 9.41 11.36
C LEU A 79 -19.33 8.88 12.67
N ILE A 80 -19.87 7.66 12.61
CA ILE A 80 -20.38 6.93 13.78
C ILE A 80 -19.33 5.90 14.18
N PHE A 81 -18.82 6.03 15.41
CA PHE A 81 -17.89 5.06 15.99
C PHE A 81 -18.64 3.81 16.42
N ASN A 82 -17.99 2.64 16.34
CA ASN A 82 -18.62 1.40 16.77
C ASN A 82 -19.05 1.47 18.24
N ASP A 83 -20.26 0.99 18.52
CA ASP A 83 -20.76 0.84 19.87
C ASP A 83 -20.29 -0.49 20.51
N THR A 84 -20.58 -0.63 21.80
CA THR A 84 -20.25 -1.82 22.60
C THR A 84 -21.04 -3.09 22.22
N SER A 85 -21.97 -3.03 21.26
CA SER A 85 -22.80 -4.17 20.85
C SER A 85 -22.21 -4.97 19.69
N SER A 86 -21.24 -4.39 18.98
CA SER A 86 -20.42 -5.10 17.99
C SER A 86 -19.25 -5.82 18.67
N ASN A 87 -18.78 -6.95 18.12
CA ASN A 87 -17.59 -7.68 18.59
C ASN A 87 -16.27 -6.87 18.47
N PHE A 88 -16.36 -5.57 18.17
CA PHE A 88 -15.24 -4.72 17.81
C PHE A 88 -15.57 -3.25 18.15
N SER A 89 -15.04 -2.72 19.24
CA SER A 89 -15.43 -1.40 19.76
C SER A 89 -14.35 -0.33 19.61
N LEU A 90 -13.56 -0.40 18.52
CA LEU A 90 -12.55 0.62 18.20
C LEU A 90 -12.86 1.33 16.87
N GLY A 91 -12.99 2.65 16.90
CA GLY A 91 -12.85 3.46 15.68
C GLY A 91 -14.05 3.47 14.72
N LEU A 92 -13.88 4.27 13.67
CA LEU A 92 -14.82 4.42 12.55
C LEU A 92 -14.73 3.22 11.62
N PRO A 93 -15.82 2.44 11.45
CA PRO A 93 -15.86 1.39 10.45
C PRO A 93 -15.89 1.99 9.04
N GLN A 94 -15.25 1.31 8.10
CA GLN A 94 -15.34 1.66 6.69
C GLN A 94 -16.45 0.85 6.03
N ASN A 95 -17.40 1.50 5.36
CA ASN A 95 -18.53 0.82 4.74
C ASN A 95 -18.17 0.18 3.39
N LYS A 96 -17.41 0.90 2.56
CA LYS A 96 -16.96 0.44 1.23
C LYS A 96 -15.53 0.88 0.95
N ASN A 97 -14.86 0.24 -0.01
CA ASN A 97 -13.51 0.59 -0.42
C ASN A 97 -13.44 2.04 -0.96
N GLY A 98 -12.37 2.78 -0.65
CA GLY A 98 -12.22 4.20 -1.02
C GLY A 98 -11.61 5.07 0.09
N PRO A 99 -12.36 5.39 1.15
CA PRO A 99 -11.96 6.37 2.17
C PRO A 99 -10.97 5.86 3.24
N CYS A 100 -10.33 4.71 3.05
CA CYS A 100 -9.53 4.04 4.09
C CYS A 100 -8.42 4.93 4.67
N GLY A 101 -7.71 5.70 3.83
CA GLY A 101 -6.63 6.60 4.27
C GLY A 101 -7.12 7.67 5.23
N ILE A 102 -8.26 8.30 4.95
CA ILE A 102 -8.84 9.31 5.84
C ILE A 102 -9.41 8.69 7.10
N LEU A 103 -10.14 7.58 7.01
CA LEU A 103 -10.71 6.93 8.19
C LEU A 103 -9.63 6.45 9.16
N VAL A 104 -8.53 5.90 8.64
CA VAL A 104 -7.34 5.55 9.44
C VAL A 104 -6.72 6.79 10.09
N SER A 105 -6.66 7.92 9.38
CA SER A 105 -6.12 9.18 9.93
C SER A 105 -6.99 9.72 11.08
N ILE A 106 -8.31 9.71 10.93
CA ILE A 106 -9.25 10.13 11.97
C ILE A 106 -9.14 9.20 13.19
N ASN A 107 -9.09 7.89 12.98
CA ASN A 107 -8.91 6.92 14.05
C ASN A 107 -7.56 7.08 14.79
N ALA A 108 -6.48 7.35 14.05
CA ALA A 108 -5.17 7.61 14.63
C ALA A 108 -5.16 8.89 15.48
N LEU A 109 -5.83 9.95 15.00
CA LEU A 109 -5.95 11.22 15.72
C LEU A 109 -6.80 11.07 16.98
N LEU A 110 -7.94 10.37 16.91
CA LEU A 110 -8.74 10.04 18.08
C LEU A 110 -7.88 9.29 19.11
N LEU A 111 -7.23 8.20 18.70
CA LEU A 111 -6.36 7.43 19.58
C LEU A 111 -5.28 8.29 20.22
N SER A 112 -4.73 9.27 19.49
CA SER A 112 -3.70 10.17 20.01
C SER A 112 -4.19 11.21 21.01
N GLN A 113 -5.48 11.56 20.99
CA GLN A 113 -6.09 12.50 21.94
C GLN A 113 -6.59 11.76 23.19
N THR A 114 -7.06 10.53 22.99
CA THR A 114 -7.67 9.66 23.99
C THR A 114 -6.62 8.91 24.84
N LEU A 115 -5.32 9.23 24.76
CA LEU A 115 -4.21 8.45 25.33
C LEU A 115 -4.14 8.27 26.86
N ASN A 116 -5.06 8.88 27.61
CA ASN A 116 -5.27 8.53 29.02
C ASN A 116 -6.35 7.44 29.23
N LEU A 117 -7.06 7.05 28.19
CA LEU A 117 -8.05 5.98 28.19
C LEU A 117 -7.44 4.79 27.43
N ARG A 118 -6.89 3.86 28.20
CA ARG A 118 -6.40 2.58 27.70
C ARG A 118 -7.60 1.82 27.13
N PRO A 119 -7.57 1.37 25.86
CA PRO A 119 -8.42 0.25 25.47
C PRO A 119 -8.16 -0.87 26.48
N ASP A 120 -9.21 -1.50 26.99
CA ASP A 120 -9.05 -2.63 27.90
C ASP A 120 -8.37 -3.81 27.18
N ALA A 121 -8.15 -4.93 27.87
CA ALA A 121 -7.55 -6.12 27.25
C ALA A 121 -8.36 -6.64 26.04
N ASN A 122 -9.63 -6.21 25.90
CA ASN A 122 -10.53 -6.55 24.80
C ASN A 122 -10.59 -5.45 23.72
N LEU A 123 -9.79 -4.39 23.88
CA LEU A 123 -9.66 -3.25 22.97
C LEU A 123 -10.95 -2.47 22.78
N THR A 124 -11.80 -2.49 23.80
CA THR A 124 -13.02 -1.71 23.84
C THR A 124 -12.68 -0.30 24.30
N ILE A 125 -12.94 0.72 23.48
CA ILE A 125 -13.01 2.10 24.01
C ILE A 125 -14.30 2.15 24.81
N THR A 126 -14.20 1.96 26.13
CA THR A 126 -15.35 2.03 27.04
C THR A 126 -15.20 3.22 27.98
N PRO A 127 -16.19 4.12 28.00
CA PRO A 127 -17.32 4.21 27.08
C PRO A 127 -16.86 4.60 25.65
N PRO A 128 -17.65 4.32 24.59
CA PRO A 128 -17.35 4.81 23.25
C PRO A 128 -17.20 6.34 23.23
N PRO A 129 -16.47 6.92 22.26
CA PRO A 129 -16.27 8.36 22.20
C PRO A 129 -17.59 9.12 22.31
N THR A 130 -17.69 9.96 23.33
CA THR A 130 -18.84 10.82 23.54
C THR A 130 -18.94 11.81 22.38
N PRO A 131 -20.14 12.34 22.08
CA PRO A 131 -20.25 13.34 21.02
C PRO A 131 -19.45 14.62 21.30
N ASP A 132 -19.05 14.89 22.56
CA ASP A 132 -18.14 15.98 22.93
C ASP A 132 -16.68 15.69 22.52
N GLU A 133 -16.24 14.44 22.67
CA GLU A 133 -14.91 14.00 22.21
C GLU A 133 -14.83 14.00 20.68
N ILE A 134 -15.89 13.56 19.99
CA ILE A 134 -15.98 13.64 18.52
C ILE A 134 -15.93 15.10 18.06
N TYR A 135 -16.66 15.99 18.73
CA TYR A 135 -16.62 17.42 18.43
C TYR A 135 -15.23 18.02 18.65
N THR A 136 -14.55 17.63 19.73
CA THR A 136 -13.17 18.04 20.04
C THR A 136 -12.17 17.53 18.99
N LEU A 137 -12.34 16.29 18.53
CA LEU A 137 -11.55 15.71 17.45
C LEU A 137 -11.71 16.49 16.15
N VAL A 138 -12.95 16.75 15.74
CA VAL A 138 -13.26 17.54 14.53
C VAL A 138 -12.71 18.95 14.65
N SER A 139 -12.92 19.62 15.79
CA SER A 139 -12.35 20.94 16.07
C SER A 139 -10.83 20.93 15.94
N SER A 140 -10.15 19.91 16.47
CA SER A 140 -8.70 19.76 16.35
C SER A 140 -8.25 19.56 14.90
N ILE A 141 -8.97 18.75 14.10
CA ILE A 141 -8.65 18.53 12.67
C ILE A 141 -8.79 19.84 11.89
N LEU A 142 -9.89 20.58 12.08
CA LEU A 142 -10.12 21.83 11.37
C LEU A 142 -9.12 22.91 11.80
N THR A 143 -8.82 23.02 13.09
CA THR A 143 -7.83 24.00 13.61
C THR A 143 -6.42 23.73 13.08
N ARG A 144 -6.09 22.49 12.68
CA ARG A 144 -4.83 22.19 11.99
C ARG A 144 -4.79 22.79 10.58
N CYS A 145 -5.92 22.79 9.88
CA CYS A 145 -6.04 23.32 8.52
C CYS A 145 -5.87 24.85 8.49
N ASP A 146 -6.50 25.54 9.45
CA ASP A 146 -6.34 26.98 9.70
C ASP A 146 -6.82 27.36 11.12
N SER A 147 -6.28 28.44 11.66
CA SER A 147 -6.69 29.05 12.93
C SER A 147 -8.15 29.52 12.97
N SER A 148 -8.78 29.75 11.81
CA SER A 148 -10.18 30.14 11.67
C SER A 148 -10.99 28.98 11.07
N PRO A 149 -11.34 27.95 11.88
CA PRO A 149 -12.00 26.75 11.38
C PRO A 149 -13.37 27.07 10.79
N LYS A 150 -13.72 26.41 9.69
CA LYS A 150 -15.02 26.51 9.02
C LYS A 150 -15.72 25.15 9.03
N PHE A 151 -17.05 25.18 9.02
CA PHE A 151 -17.89 24.01 8.91
C PHE A 151 -18.81 24.12 7.71
N VAL A 152 -18.94 23.02 6.98
CA VAL A 152 -19.83 22.89 5.83
C VAL A 152 -21.14 22.26 6.28
N THR A 153 -22.26 22.82 5.83
CA THR A 153 -23.59 22.23 6.01
C THR A 153 -24.24 22.05 4.65
N LEU A 154 -24.65 20.82 4.34
CA LEU A 154 -25.32 20.49 3.08
C LEU A 154 -26.79 20.92 3.16
N THR A 155 -27.23 21.75 2.20
CA THR A 155 -28.58 22.33 2.21
C THR A 155 -29.65 21.39 1.66
N THR A 156 -29.25 20.45 0.79
CA THR A 156 -30.08 19.35 0.27
C THR A 156 -29.29 18.05 0.33
N GLN A 157 -29.98 16.92 0.58
CA GLN A 157 -29.33 15.61 0.58
C GLN A 157 -28.66 15.38 -0.79
N ASN A 158 -27.34 15.17 -0.79
CA ASN A 158 -26.50 14.83 -1.95
C ASN A 158 -26.10 15.96 -2.92
N SER A 159 -26.43 17.24 -2.69
CA SER A 159 -25.93 18.31 -3.56
C SER A 159 -24.59 18.85 -3.09
N LEU A 160 -23.52 18.52 -3.82
CA LEU A 160 -22.20 19.15 -3.69
C LEU A 160 -22.07 20.47 -4.48
N GLU A 161 -23.18 20.92 -5.08
CA GLU A 161 -23.27 22.13 -5.87
C GLU A 161 -23.33 23.36 -4.99
N ASN A 162 -24.23 23.33 -4.00
CA ASN A 162 -24.51 24.45 -3.12
C ASN A 162 -24.59 23.98 -1.66
N TYR A 163 -23.53 24.27 -0.90
CA TYR A 163 -23.51 24.08 0.55
C TYR A 163 -23.25 25.41 1.27
N ALA A 164 -23.71 25.49 2.52
CA ALA A 164 -23.40 26.62 3.37
C ALA A 164 -22.04 26.41 4.05
N VAL A 165 -21.25 27.48 4.14
CA VAL A 165 -20.01 27.51 4.92
C VAL A 165 -20.18 28.52 6.03
N ALA A 166 -19.98 28.09 7.27
CA ALA A 166 -20.04 28.95 8.45
C ALA A 166 -18.76 28.79 9.27
N PRO A 167 -18.40 29.76 10.14
CA PRO A 167 -17.38 29.53 11.15
C PRO A 167 -17.73 28.31 12.00
N PHE A 168 -16.77 27.44 12.25
CA PHE A 168 -16.96 26.32 13.17
C PHE A 168 -17.21 26.91 14.57
N PRO A 169 -18.32 26.56 15.24
CA PRO A 169 -18.66 27.16 16.52
C PRO A 169 -17.59 26.83 17.57
N SER A 170 -17.48 27.64 18.61
CA SER A 170 -16.58 27.34 19.74
C SER A 170 -17.17 26.32 20.72
N THR A 171 -18.49 26.13 20.68
CA THR A 171 -19.24 25.21 21.53
C THR A 171 -20.03 24.25 20.67
N LYS A 172 -20.11 22.99 21.12
CA LYS A 172 -20.87 21.95 20.45
C LYS A 172 -22.33 22.35 20.24
N THR A 173 -22.84 22.09 19.04
CA THR A 173 -24.25 22.21 18.68
C THR A 173 -24.80 20.85 18.25
N PRO A 174 -26.07 20.52 18.54
CA PRO A 174 -26.70 19.27 18.09
C PRO A 174 -26.61 19.08 16.58
N ASP A 175 -26.84 20.13 15.80
CA ASP A 175 -26.87 20.10 14.33
C ASP A 175 -25.56 19.60 13.70
N ILE A 176 -24.41 19.92 14.29
CA ILE A 176 -23.10 19.45 13.81
C ILE A 176 -22.93 17.97 14.08
N ALA A 177 -23.29 17.51 15.28
CA ALA A 177 -23.20 16.10 15.63
C ALA A 177 -24.11 15.25 14.74
N GLU A 178 -25.34 15.70 14.49
CA GLU A 178 -26.29 15.04 13.59
C GLU A 178 -25.78 15.02 12.14
N SER A 179 -25.20 16.14 11.66
CA SER A 179 -24.62 16.23 10.32
C SER A 179 -23.48 15.23 10.12
N LEU A 180 -22.58 15.10 11.10
CA LEU A 180 -21.46 14.17 11.05
C LEU A 180 -21.89 12.70 11.21
N ALA A 181 -23.01 12.44 11.89
CA ALA A 181 -23.60 11.11 12.00
C ALA A 181 -24.39 10.69 10.74
N SER A 182 -24.72 11.63 9.86
CA SER A 182 -25.42 11.33 8.60
C SER A 182 -24.54 10.49 7.64
N PRO A 183 -25.13 9.82 6.63
CA PRO A 183 -24.38 9.08 5.62
C PRO A 183 -23.31 9.91 4.88
N LEU A 184 -23.45 11.24 4.86
CA LEU A 184 -22.51 12.17 4.24
C LEU A 184 -21.49 12.73 5.24
N GLY A 185 -21.45 12.24 6.48
CA GLY A 185 -20.66 12.80 7.57
C GLY A 185 -19.16 12.93 7.26
N LEU A 186 -18.57 11.90 6.64
CA LEU A 186 -17.18 11.97 6.20
C LEU A 186 -16.96 13.06 5.14
N LEU A 187 -17.87 13.14 4.16
CA LEU A 187 -17.79 14.12 3.09
C LEU A 187 -17.93 15.55 3.60
N ILE A 188 -18.85 15.78 4.56
CA ILE A 188 -19.01 17.05 5.27
C ILE A 188 -17.72 17.48 5.96
N LEU A 189 -17.06 16.55 6.66
CA LEU A 189 -15.77 16.84 7.30
C LEU A 189 -14.68 17.20 6.29
N LEU A 190 -14.59 16.48 5.17
CA LEU A 190 -13.59 16.75 4.13
C LEU A 190 -13.78 18.11 3.46
N LEU A 191 -15.02 18.45 3.10
CA LEU A 191 -15.34 19.78 2.58
C LEU A 191 -15.02 20.86 3.62
N SER A 192 -15.31 20.62 4.90
CA SER A 192 -14.96 21.53 5.99
C SER A 192 -13.44 21.74 6.12
N MET A 193 -12.64 20.67 5.99
CA MET A 193 -11.18 20.75 5.99
C MET A 193 -10.66 21.57 4.81
N ILE A 194 -11.17 21.32 3.61
CA ILE A 194 -10.80 22.02 2.38
C ILE A 194 -11.17 23.51 2.47
N GLU A 195 -12.39 23.82 2.90
CA GLU A 195 -12.87 25.20 3.06
C GLU A 195 -12.10 25.97 4.14
N THR A 196 -11.72 25.26 5.21
CA THR A 196 -10.89 25.82 6.27
C THR A 196 -9.49 26.14 5.76
N ARG A 197 -8.83 25.20 5.06
CA ARG A 197 -7.50 25.42 4.47
C ARG A 197 -7.52 26.48 3.36
N GLY A 198 -8.61 26.50 2.60
CA GLY A 198 -8.80 27.28 1.39
C GLY A 198 -8.55 26.44 0.14
N VAL A 199 -9.52 26.42 -0.78
CA VAL A 199 -9.52 25.60 -2.01
C VAL A 199 -8.25 25.82 -2.83
N ASP A 200 -7.85 27.07 -3.09
CA ASP A 200 -6.66 27.38 -3.89
C ASP A 200 -5.36 26.93 -3.23
N LYS A 201 -5.29 26.98 -1.89
CA LYS A 201 -4.13 26.47 -1.14
C LYS A 201 -4.05 24.96 -1.24
N VAL A 202 -5.17 24.26 -1.02
CA VAL A 202 -5.21 22.79 -1.16
C VAL A 202 -4.80 22.38 -2.57
N LYS A 203 -5.33 23.04 -3.61
CA LYS A 203 -5.00 22.77 -5.00
C LYS A 203 -3.52 22.99 -5.31
N SER A 204 -2.95 24.10 -4.86
CA SER A 204 -1.52 24.40 -5.07
C SER A 204 -0.59 23.48 -4.29
N GLU A 205 -0.98 23.02 -3.10
CA GLU A 205 -0.19 22.08 -2.28
C GLU A 205 -0.18 20.65 -2.82
N SER A 206 -1.30 20.23 -3.43
CA SER A 206 -1.48 18.86 -3.96
C SER A 206 -0.96 18.71 -5.38
N SER A 207 -0.78 19.81 -6.11
CA SER A 207 -0.28 19.77 -7.49
C SER A 207 1.21 19.40 -7.53
N MET A 208 1.56 18.48 -8.42
CA MET A 208 2.95 18.19 -8.75
C MET A 208 3.47 19.19 -9.80
N PRO A 209 4.74 19.60 -9.75
CA PRO A 209 5.30 20.51 -10.75
C PRO A 209 5.21 19.92 -12.16
N ASN A 210 4.79 20.75 -13.12
CA ASN A 210 4.66 20.40 -14.53
C ASN A 210 3.64 19.29 -14.86
N THR A 211 2.73 18.93 -13.94
CA THR A 211 1.60 18.04 -14.24
C THR A 211 0.27 18.78 -14.14
N PRO A 212 -0.77 18.33 -14.89
CA PRO A 212 -2.13 18.76 -14.61
C PRO A 212 -2.51 18.46 -13.16
N PHE A 213 -3.43 19.26 -12.60
CA PHE A 213 -4.00 18.98 -11.29
C PHE A 213 -4.82 17.70 -11.35
N GLU A 214 -4.53 16.76 -10.45
CA GLU A 214 -5.33 15.58 -10.22
C GLU A 214 -6.21 15.78 -8.98
N PRO A 215 -7.50 15.41 -9.02
CA PRO A 215 -8.34 15.49 -7.84
C PRO A 215 -7.90 14.52 -6.76
N LEU A 216 -8.21 14.91 -5.52
CA LEU A 216 -7.75 14.27 -4.29
C LEU A 216 -8.31 12.85 -4.08
N VAL A 217 -9.41 12.53 -4.76
CA VAL A 217 -9.97 11.18 -4.89
C VAL A 217 -9.91 10.80 -6.36
N SER A 218 -9.09 9.82 -6.68
CA SER A 218 -8.78 9.45 -8.06
C SER A 218 -9.48 8.15 -8.47
N GLY A 219 -10.05 8.14 -9.68
CA GLY A 219 -10.62 6.96 -10.32
C GLY A 219 -9.54 6.01 -10.87
N PRO A 220 -9.90 4.78 -11.27
CA PRO A 220 -11.24 4.20 -11.27
C PRO A 220 -11.67 3.62 -9.91
N PHE A 221 -10.71 3.43 -8.98
CA PHE A 221 -10.97 2.77 -7.69
C PHE A 221 -11.45 3.72 -6.57
N ASN A 222 -11.48 5.03 -6.84
CA ASN A 222 -11.98 6.08 -5.93
C ASN A 222 -11.24 6.10 -4.59
N LEU A 223 -9.92 5.90 -4.66
CA LEU A 223 -9.03 5.88 -3.51
C LEU A 223 -8.54 7.31 -3.22
N CYS A 224 -8.34 7.61 -1.95
CA CYS A 224 -7.64 8.84 -1.56
C CYS A 224 -6.12 8.64 -1.56
N GLY A 225 -5.41 9.66 -2.03
CA GLY A 225 -3.95 9.74 -1.88
C GLY A 225 -3.50 10.22 -0.50
N THR A 226 -2.18 10.44 -0.38
CA THR A 226 -1.53 10.92 0.84
C THR A 226 -1.78 12.41 1.13
N GLU A 227 -2.26 13.17 0.15
CA GLU A 227 -2.64 14.58 0.26
C GLU A 227 -3.74 14.76 1.31
N LEU A 228 -4.78 13.91 1.25
CA LEU A 228 -5.89 13.95 2.20
C LEU A 228 -5.47 13.50 3.60
N ILE A 229 -4.59 12.50 3.69
CA ILE A 229 -3.99 12.06 4.96
C ILE A 229 -3.20 13.22 5.59
N ASN A 230 -2.38 13.90 4.79
CA ASN A 230 -1.58 15.01 5.24
C ASN A 230 -2.43 16.23 5.60
N LEU A 231 -3.53 16.48 4.90
CA LEU A 231 -4.47 17.53 5.24
C LEU A 231 -5.11 17.27 6.61
N ALA A 232 -5.48 16.02 6.92
CA ALA A 232 -6.03 15.67 8.23
C ALA A 232 -5.00 15.81 9.37
N ILE A 233 -3.76 15.35 9.15
CA ILE A 233 -2.74 15.24 10.20
C ILE A 233 -1.97 16.55 10.40
N PHE A 234 -1.60 17.23 9.32
CA PHE A 234 -0.77 18.44 9.34
C PHE A 234 -1.53 19.71 8.97
N GLY A 235 -2.76 19.60 8.44
CA GLY A 235 -3.47 20.74 7.89
C GLY A 235 -2.91 21.24 6.55
N LYS A 236 -2.12 20.42 5.85
CA LYS A 236 -1.54 20.75 4.53
C LYS A 236 -1.72 19.58 3.57
N ALA A 237 -2.16 19.85 2.35
CA ALA A 237 -2.48 18.83 1.36
C ALA A 237 -1.27 18.44 0.48
N THR A 238 -0.06 18.38 1.05
CA THR A 238 1.15 18.01 0.31
C THR A 238 1.15 16.51 0.01
N PRO A 239 1.47 16.05 -1.21
CA PRO A 239 1.44 14.62 -1.54
C PRO A 239 2.63 13.86 -0.94
N ASN A 240 3.77 14.53 -0.76
CA ASN A 240 5.02 13.88 -0.40
C ASN A 240 5.03 13.40 1.07
N VAL A 241 5.30 12.11 1.26
CA VAL A 241 5.60 11.48 2.56
C VAL A 241 7.05 10.96 2.63
N GLY A 242 7.80 11.15 1.55
CA GLY A 242 9.18 10.73 1.39
C GLY A 242 10.17 11.66 2.10
N ALA A 243 11.37 11.15 2.32
CA ALA A 243 12.44 11.87 3.03
C ALA A 243 13.04 13.02 2.21
N TYR A 244 12.86 13.01 0.90
CA TYR A 244 13.47 13.95 -0.04
C TYR A 244 12.43 14.83 -0.73
N ASN A 245 12.87 16.02 -1.14
CA ASN A 245 12.03 16.96 -1.86
C ASN A 245 11.76 16.40 -3.26
N PRO A 246 10.51 16.38 -3.75
CA PRO A 246 10.21 15.94 -5.11
C PRO A 246 10.99 16.69 -6.20
N ASP A 247 11.40 17.93 -5.93
CA ASP A 247 12.17 18.77 -6.85
C ASP A 247 13.70 18.61 -6.73
N ASP A 248 14.17 18.02 -5.63
CA ASP A 248 15.59 17.84 -5.34
C ASP A 248 15.79 16.64 -4.40
N ASP A 249 16.11 15.50 -5.02
CA ASP A 249 16.37 14.23 -4.32
C ASP A 249 17.54 14.29 -3.31
N ASN A 250 18.36 15.35 -3.33
CA ASN A 250 19.44 15.53 -2.36
C ASN A 250 18.99 16.37 -1.15
N LYS A 251 17.83 17.00 -1.21
CA LYS A 251 17.33 17.87 -0.15
C LYS A 251 16.32 17.14 0.71
N LYS A 252 16.70 16.87 1.97
CA LYS A 252 15.76 16.32 2.96
C LYS A 252 14.61 17.28 3.24
N VAL A 253 13.40 16.73 3.32
CA VAL A 253 12.22 17.50 3.74
C VAL A 253 12.17 17.56 5.26
N ALA A 254 12.09 18.77 5.78
CA ALA A 254 11.81 19.01 7.20
C ALA A 254 10.30 18.96 7.43
N PHE A 255 9.88 18.14 8.38
CA PHE A 255 8.49 18.05 8.81
C PHE A 255 8.39 18.35 10.30
N THR A 256 7.23 18.85 10.72
CA THR A 256 6.92 19.07 12.13
C THR A 256 6.66 17.72 12.82
N PRO A 257 7.13 17.53 14.07
CA PRO A 257 6.82 16.34 14.85
C PRO A 257 5.30 16.10 14.97
N THR A 258 4.89 14.84 14.86
CA THR A 258 3.48 14.42 14.95
C THR A 258 3.27 13.34 15.97
N PRO A 259 2.04 13.22 16.50
CA PRO A 259 1.66 12.10 17.34
C PRO A 259 1.54 10.76 16.61
N ILE A 260 1.53 10.78 15.27
CA ILE A 260 1.19 9.63 14.43
C ILE A 260 2.31 9.41 13.41
N GLY A 261 2.72 8.15 13.26
CA GLY A 261 3.75 7.71 12.32
C GLY A 261 3.18 7.10 11.05
N LEU A 262 4.03 6.81 10.09
CA LEU A 262 3.71 6.10 8.85
C LEU A 262 4.73 4.98 8.61
N ILE A 263 4.23 3.78 8.33
CA ILE A 263 5.01 2.64 7.85
C ILE A 263 4.49 2.34 6.45
N SER A 264 5.32 2.53 5.42
CA SER A 264 4.87 2.41 4.04
C SER A 264 5.60 1.32 3.26
N LYS A 265 4.84 0.61 2.42
CA LYS A 265 5.36 -0.30 1.39
C LYS A 265 6.32 0.39 0.42
N SER A 266 6.20 1.70 0.20
CA SER A 266 7.08 2.48 -0.68
C SER A 266 8.57 2.37 -0.31
N GLU A 267 8.90 2.15 0.97
CA GLU A 267 10.28 1.92 1.40
C GLU A 267 10.86 0.60 0.87
N LEU A 268 10.02 -0.36 0.45
CA LEU A 268 10.48 -1.56 -0.25
C LEU A 268 10.92 -1.27 -1.69
N SER A 269 10.38 -0.20 -2.29
CA SER A 269 10.71 0.28 -3.63
C SER A 269 11.80 1.36 -3.61
N SER A 270 12.57 1.45 -2.52
CA SER A 270 13.66 2.43 -2.34
C SER A 270 13.21 3.89 -2.27
N VAL A 271 11.92 4.15 -2.02
CA VAL A 271 11.43 5.51 -1.69
C VAL A 271 11.38 5.62 -0.17
N PRO A 272 12.37 6.26 0.47
CA PRO A 272 12.43 6.31 1.92
C PRO A 272 11.35 7.25 2.45
N VAL A 273 10.60 6.80 3.45
CA VAL A 273 9.66 7.65 4.19
C VAL A 273 10.45 8.64 5.04
N ALA A 274 9.91 9.85 5.20
CA ALA A 274 10.56 10.91 5.97
C ALA A 274 10.85 10.50 7.42
N ASP A 275 11.96 10.98 7.96
CA ASP A 275 12.48 10.54 9.26
C ASP A 275 11.47 10.78 10.41
N HIS A 276 10.66 11.84 10.33
CA HIS A 276 9.64 12.16 11.33
C HIS A 276 8.49 11.13 11.39
N TRP A 277 7.99 10.67 10.25
CA TRP A 277 6.95 9.63 10.15
C TRP A 277 7.40 8.32 10.79
N LYS A 278 8.71 8.07 10.83
CA LYS A 278 9.31 6.86 11.41
C LYS A 278 9.42 6.91 12.95
N ALA A 279 9.30 8.11 13.54
CA ALA A 279 9.51 8.39 14.96
C ALA A 279 8.38 9.23 15.58
N PRO A 280 7.12 8.74 15.59
CA PRO A 280 6.02 9.47 16.20
C PRO A 280 6.15 9.59 17.72
N THR A 281 5.54 10.62 18.32
CA THR A 281 5.55 10.80 19.78
C THR A 281 4.72 9.74 20.51
N HIS A 282 3.70 9.19 19.84
CA HIS A 282 2.92 8.07 20.34
C HIS A 282 3.16 6.84 19.48
N PRO A 283 3.07 5.62 20.05
CA PRO A 283 3.28 4.39 19.30
C PRO A 283 2.05 4.05 18.44
N ILE A 284 1.61 4.99 17.60
CA ILE A 284 0.50 4.90 16.65
C ILE A 284 1.06 5.12 15.25
N PHE A 285 0.77 4.19 14.34
CA PHE A 285 1.27 4.19 12.98
C PHE A 285 0.13 3.93 11.99
N ILE A 286 0.10 4.73 10.94
CA ILE A 286 -0.62 4.40 9.71
C ILE A 286 0.25 3.41 8.94
N VAL A 287 -0.31 2.30 8.51
CA VAL A 287 0.37 1.28 7.72
C VAL A 287 -0.17 1.35 6.31
N HIS A 288 0.69 1.74 5.36
CA HIS A 288 0.34 1.84 3.94
C HIS A 288 0.78 0.58 3.20
N GLY A 289 -0.19 -0.28 2.87
CA GLY A 289 0.01 -1.57 2.18
C GLY A 289 0.15 -1.49 0.66
N GLY A 290 -0.04 -0.32 0.06
CA GLY A 290 0.00 -0.06 -1.38
C GLY A 290 -1.34 0.46 -1.91
N ASP A 291 -2.41 -0.31 -1.71
CA ASP A 291 -3.78 0.00 -2.12
C ASP A 291 -4.73 0.20 -0.92
N HIS A 292 -4.30 -0.17 0.27
CA HIS A 292 -5.08 -0.08 1.50
C HIS A 292 -4.25 0.45 2.68
N PHE A 293 -4.94 1.18 3.57
CA PHE A 293 -4.37 1.71 4.81
C PHE A 293 -4.96 0.97 6.00
N THR A 294 -4.09 0.58 6.94
CA THR A 294 -4.49 0.00 8.23
C THR A 294 -3.84 0.77 9.37
N LEU A 295 -4.40 0.63 10.58
CA LEU A 295 -3.90 1.30 11.76
C LEU A 295 -3.13 0.31 12.64
N LEU A 296 -1.95 0.69 13.11
CA LEU A 296 -1.11 -0.12 14.00
C LEU A 296 -0.75 0.69 15.24
N PHE A 297 -1.07 0.20 16.44
CA PHE A 297 -0.85 0.99 17.65
C PHE A 297 -0.55 0.13 18.90
N LYS A 298 -0.02 0.77 19.96
CA LYS A 298 0.03 0.20 21.32
C LYS A 298 -1.02 0.86 22.22
N THR A 299 -1.45 0.15 23.25
CA THR A 299 -2.34 0.69 24.30
C THR A 299 -1.60 1.54 25.35
N THR A 300 -0.26 1.52 25.36
CA THR A 300 0.57 2.32 26.28
C THR A 300 1.00 3.63 25.64
N ALA A 301 0.88 4.74 26.37
CA ALA A 301 1.23 6.08 25.88
C ALA A 301 2.72 6.23 25.52
N THR A 302 3.62 5.52 26.22
CA THR A 302 5.06 5.60 25.95
C THR A 302 5.52 4.51 25.00
N ASN A 303 6.31 4.91 24.01
CA ASN A 303 7.01 3.98 23.13
C ASN A 303 8.28 3.44 23.81
N THR A 304 8.11 2.68 24.89
CA THR A 304 9.25 2.03 25.55
C THR A 304 9.80 0.95 24.61
N PRO A 305 11.09 1.01 24.21
CA PRO A 305 11.65 0.02 23.31
C PRO A 305 11.81 -1.31 24.05
N SER A 306 11.21 -2.38 23.51
CA SER A 306 11.30 -3.73 24.05
C SER A 306 11.51 -4.73 22.91
N PRO A 307 12.38 -5.74 23.08
CA PRO A 307 12.61 -6.78 22.07
C PRO A 307 11.37 -7.66 21.85
N ASN A 308 10.37 -7.57 22.74
CA ASN A 308 9.09 -8.21 22.58
C ASN A 308 7.99 -7.22 22.95
N THR A 309 7.14 -6.84 21.99
CA THR A 309 6.12 -5.81 22.19
C THR A 309 4.82 -6.18 21.52
N GLN A 310 3.71 -6.01 22.24
CA GLN A 310 2.37 -6.17 21.69
C GLN A 310 1.94 -4.87 20.99
N TYR A 311 1.41 -5.05 19.78
CA TYR A 311 0.69 -4.04 19.02
C TYR A 311 -0.70 -4.58 18.67
N PHE A 312 -1.54 -3.68 18.21
CA PHE A 312 -2.86 -3.98 17.67
C PHE A 312 -2.94 -3.43 16.26
N ALA A 313 -3.31 -4.26 15.30
CA ALA A 313 -3.60 -3.86 13.94
C ALA A 313 -5.11 -3.82 13.72
N TYR A 314 -5.62 -2.68 13.28
CA TYR A 314 -7.02 -2.47 12.93
C TYR A 314 -7.19 -2.28 11.43
N ASN A 315 -8.00 -3.16 10.84
CA ASN A 315 -8.53 -3.02 9.49
C ASN A 315 -10.02 -2.65 9.55
N ALA A 316 -10.39 -1.47 9.05
CA ALA A 316 -11.76 -0.97 9.04
C ALA A 316 -12.61 -1.48 7.86
N LEU A 317 -11.98 -2.08 6.83
CA LEU A 317 -12.62 -2.48 5.57
C LEU A 317 -13.23 -3.90 5.64
N PRO A 318 -14.52 -4.09 5.23
CA PRO A 318 -15.15 -5.40 5.12
C PRO A 318 -14.62 -6.21 3.92
N PRO A 319 -14.79 -7.55 3.89
CA PRO A 319 -15.37 -8.40 4.95
C PRO A 319 -14.38 -8.65 6.11
N ASN A 320 -13.10 -8.36 5.89
CA ASN A 320 -12.01 -8.63 6.84
C ASN A 320 -11.85 -7.51 7.88
N ARG A 321 -12.96 -6.96 8.37
CA ARG A 321 -12.94 -6.01 9.50
C ARG A 321 -12.35 -6.74 10.68
N LEU A 322 -11.12 -6.39 11.04
CA LEU A 322 -10.34 -7.19 11.95
C LEU A 322 -9.51 -6.29 12.84
N LEU A 323 -9.69 -6.51 14.14
CA LEU A 323 -8.69 -6.16 15.12
C LEU A 323 -7.86 -7.39 15.41
N CYS A 324 -6.57 -7.28 15.25
CA CYS A 324 -5.66 -8.35 15.58
C CYS A 324 -4.64 -7.86 16.60
N SER A 325 -4.53 -8.58 17.70
CA SER A 325 -3.35 -8.45 18.55
C SER A 325 -2.17 -9.14 17.85
N LEU A 326 -1.05 -8.45 17.81
CA LEU A 326 0.17 -8.95 17.20
C LEU A 326 1.34 -8.68 18.12
N THR A 327 2.08 -9.75 18.40
CA THR A 327 3.30 -9.68 19.19
C THR A 327 4.46 -9.56 18.23
N LEU A 328 5.13 -8.41 18.25
CA LEU A 328 6.35 -8.16 17.51
C LEU A 328 7.56 -8.54 18.37
N SER A 329 8.43 -9.40 17.86
CA SER A 329 9.70 -9.73 18.49
C SER A 329 10.89 -9.50 17.58
N GLY A 330 12.00 -8.99 18.09
CA GLY A 330 13.21 -8.70 17.30
C GLY A 330 14.11 -7.63 17.92
N SER A 331 15.40 -7.66 17.58
CA SER A 331 16.37 -6.70 18.11
C SER A 331 16.21 -5.30 17.52
N SER A 332 15.59 -5.17 16.34
CA SER A 332 15.35 -3.86 15.72
C SER A 332 14.26 -3.05 16.39
N LEU A 333 13.40 -3.67 17.22
CA LEU A 333 12.38 -2.95 17.98
C LEU A 333 12.97 -1.97 19.00
N THR A 334 14.19 -2.24 19.48
CA THR A 334 14.90 -1.37 20.41
C THR A 334 15.76 -0.32 19.71
N LYS A 335 15.92 -0.41 18.38
CA LYS A 335 16.75 0.49 17.60
C LYS A 335 15.96 1.72 17.16
N PRO A 336 16.60 2.90 17.11
CA PRO A 336 16.00 4.06 16.46
C PRO A 336 15.66 3.71 15.00
N PRO A 337 14.66 4.36 14.40
CA PRO A 337 14.36 4.15 13.00
C PRO A 337 15.59 4.45 12.15
N PRO A 338 15.84 3.67 11.09
CA PRO A 338 16.95 3.93 10.19
C PRO A 338 16.78 5.32 9.58
N VAL A 339 17.72 6.21 9.88
CA VAL A 339 17.78 7.54 9.29
C VAL A 339 18.13 7.37 7.82
N THR A 340 17.36 8.03 6.97
CA THR A 340 17.60 7.97 5.52
C THR A 340 18.98 8.55 5.21
N GLN A 341 19.87 7.78 4.57
CA GLN A 341 21.24 8.21 4.25
C GLN A 341 21.23 9.18 3.08
N ASN A 342 22.00 10.27 3.16
CA ASN A 342 22.06 11.35 2.17
C ASN A 342 22.51 10.92 0.75
N VAL A 343 22.89 9.66 0.53
CA VAL A 343 23.37 9.14 -0.76
C VAL A 343 22.60 7.88 -1.10
N HIS A 344 22.00 7.86 -2.28
CA HIS A 344 21.33 6.68 -2.83
C HIS A 344 22.36 5.56 -3.03
N LYS A 345 22.20 4.45 -2.30
CA LYS A 345 23.01 3.24 -2.49
C LYS A 345 22.33 2.32 -3.49
N PRO A 346 23.07 1.70 -4.43
CA PRO A 346 22.50 0.71 -5.33
C PRO A 346 21.78 -0.40 -4.55
N SER A 347 20.56 -0.72 -4.96
CA SER A 347 19.76 -1.81 -4.41
C SER A 347 20.16 -3.18 -5.00
N HIS A 348 20.90 -3.16 -6.10
CA HIS A 348 21.42 -4.32 -6.80
C HIS A 348 22.93 -4.21 -6.98
N TYR A 349 23.62 -5.32 -6.74
CA TYR A 349 25.05 -5.49 -7.02
C TYR A 349 25.21 -6.75 -7.85
N LYS A 350 26.30 -6.79 -8.61
CA LYS A 350 26.65 -7.92 -9.46
C LYS A 350 26.58 -9.25 -8.70
N ILE A 351 25.80 -10.19 -9.24
CA ILE A 351 25.61 -11.51 -8.66
C ILE A 351 26.87 -12.37 -8.81
N GLN A 352 27.12 -13.25 -7.84
CA GLN A 352 28.26 -14.18 -7.88
C GLN A 352 27.79 -15.63 -8.03
N ILE A 353 28.65 -16.49 -8.60
CA ILE A 353 28.39 -17.93 -8.71
C ILE A 353 28.09 -18.50 -7.31
N GLY A 354 27.03 -19.31 -7.23
CA GLY A 354 26.57 -19.90 -5.98
C GLY A 354 25.55 -19.06 -5.20
N GLU A 355 25.35 -17.80 -5.54
CA GLU A 355 24.30 -16.97 -4.94
C GLU A 355 22.92 -17.33 -5.48
N VAL A 356 21.88 -17.10 -4.67
CA VAL A 356 20.50 -17.33 -5.10
C VAL A 356 20.05 -16.18 -5.99
N GLU A 357 19.87 -16.45 -7.28
CA GLU A 357 19.31 -15.51 -8.25
C GLU A 357 17.81 -15.33 -7.99
N SER A 358 17.06 -16.44 -8.00
CA SER A 358 15.61 -16.40 -7.80
C SER A 358 15.07 -17.55 -6.94
N ILE A 359 13.93 -17.26 -6.31
CA ILE A 359 13.09 -18.26 -5.66
C ILE A 359 12.05 -18.64 -6.69
N VAL A 360 12.09 -19.89 -7.17
CA VAL A 360 11.27 -20.36 -8.29
C VAL A 360 9.83 -20.57 -7.83
N GLN A 361 9.65 -21.36 -6.78
CA GLN A 361 8.34 -21.69 -6.21
C GLN A 361 8.50 -22.35 -4.83
N ALA A 362 7.43 -22.33 -4.04
CA ALA A 362 7.28 -23.25 -2.91
C ALA A 362 7.04 -24.68 -3.42
N HIS A 363 7.47 -25.69 -2.67
CA HIS A 363 7.28 -27.09 -3.04
C HIS A 363 5.77 -27.43 -3.05
N PRO A 364 5.22 -27.91 -4.17
CA PRO A 364 3.76 -28.08 -4.32
C PRO A 364 3.11 -28.97 -3.24
N SER A 365 3.81 -30.02 -2.79
CA SER A 365 3.29 -30.88 -1.72
C SER A 365 3.15 -30.17 -0.39
N ASP A 366 4.07 -29.24 -0.08
CA ASP A 366 4.08 -28.57 1.22
C ASP A 366 2.96 -27.54 1.27
N LYS A 367 2.75 -26.82 0.16
CA LYS A 367 1.61 -25.90 -0.03
C LYS A 367 0.27 -26.65 0.03
N LYS A 368 0.16 -27.83 -0.60
CA LYS A 368 -1.05 -28.66 -0.54
C LYS A 368 -1.31 -29.21 0.87
N ALA A 369 -0.26 -29.65 1.57
CA ALA A 369 -0.40 -30.24 2.90
C ALA A 369 -0.63 -29.19 3.99
N ARG A 370 -0.11 -27.96 3.81
CA ARG A 370 -0.10 -26.91 4.84
C ARG A 370 -0.21 -25.51 4.22
N PRO A 371 -1.37 -25.10 3.68
CA PRO A 371 -1.54 -23.90 2.86
C PRO A 371 -1.15 -22.56 3.52
N ASP A 372 -1.13 -22.48 4.86
CA ASP A 372 -0.78 -21.26 5.59
C ASP A 372 0.52 -21.37 6.41
N ALA A 373 1.28 -22.45 6.22
CA ALA A 373 2.51 -22.72 6.98
C ALA A 373 3.76 -22.49 6.14
N TRP A 374 3.85 -21.35 5.44
CA TRP A 374 4.92 -21.07 4.47
C TRP A 374 6.33 -21.16 5.06
N ARG A 375 6.49 -20.79 6.34
CA ARG A 375 7.77 -20.97 7.06
C ARG A 375 8.16 -22.42 7.33
N ARG A 376 7.27 -23.38 7.08
CA ARG A 376 7.52 -24.83 7.17
C ARG A 376 7.60 -25.48 5.80
N TRP A 377 7.59 -24.70 4.72
CA TRP A 377 7.72 -25.21 3.36
C TRP A 377 9.18 -25.30 2.94
N ARG A 378 9.40 -26.15 1.93
CA ARG A 378 10.60 -26.14 1.11
C ARG A 378 10.39 -25.24 -0.11
N TYR A 379 11.44 -24.56 -0.52
CA TYR A 379 11.47 -23.64 -1.64
C TYR A 379 12.49 -24.11 -2.68
N GLU A 380 12.07 -24.07 -3.94
CA GLU A 380 12.91 -24.32 -5.09
C GLU A 380 13.70 -23.04 -5.42
N LEU A 381 15.03 -23.13 -5.43
CA LEU A 381 15.94 -22.01 -5.64
C LEU A 381 16.71 -22.19 -6.95
N CYS A 382 16.83 -21.09 -7.69
CA CYS A 382 17.72 -20.95 -8.82
C CYS A 382 19.04 -20.32 -8.33
N ILE A 383 20.15 -21.04 -8.51
CA ILE A 383 21.48 -20.56 -8.15
C ILE A 383 22.14 -19.97 -9.39
N ALA A 384 22.83 -18.84 -9.20
CA ALA A 384 23.59 -18.18 -10.25
C ALA A 384 24.69 -19.08 -10.82
N ASN A 385 24.65 -19.27 -12.14
CA ASN A 385 25.72 -19.93 -12.91
C ASN A 385 26.60 -18.89 -13.62
N GLU A 386 27.66 -19.35 -14.29
CA GLU A 386 28.60 -18.50 -15.03
C GLU A 386 27.91 -17.56 -16.03
N LYS A 387 26.89 -18.07 -16.73
CA LYS A 387 26.12 -17.27 -17.68
C LYS A 387 25.40 -16.11 -17.00
N MET A 388 24.70 -16.35 -15.91
CA MET A 388 23.97 -15.29 -15.19
C MET A 388 24.90 -14.20 -14.65
N VAL A 389 26.08 -14.60 -14.16
CA VAL A 389 27.11 -13.64 -13.70
C VAL A 389 27.67 -12.82 -14.86
N SER A 390 27.87 -13.43 -16.04
CA SER A 390 28.30 -12.73 -17.25
C SER A 390 27.22 -11.77 -17.77
N ASP A 391 25.97 -12.19 -17.76
CA ASP A 391 24.83 -11.37 -18.19
C ASP A 391 24.62 -10.15 -17.27
N ASP A 392 25.00 -10.26 -15.98
CA ASP A 392 24.92 -9.20 -14.97
C ASP A 392 26.20 -8.33 -14.87
N SER A 393 27.05 -8.37 -15.90
CA SER A 393 28.35 -7.68 -15.90
C SER A 393 28.28 -6.14 -15.79
N ALA A 394 27.14 -5.54 -16.14
CA ALA A 394 26.91 -4.10 -16.05
C ALA A 394 26.56 -3.62 -14.62
N SER A 395 26.18 -4.53 -13.72
CA SER A 395 25.86 -4.18 -12.34
C SER A 395 27.12 -3.79 -11.55
N PRO A 396 27.02 -2.87 -10.60
CA PRO A 396 28.16 -2.45 -9.79
C PRO A 396 28.68 -3.61 -8.93
N GLU A 397 30.00 -3.67 -8.75
CA GLU A 397 30.63 -4.63 -7.84
C GLU A 397 30.19 -4.35 -6.40
N ARG A 398 29.98 -5.43 -5.64
CA ARG A 398 29.56 -5.33 -4.24
C ARG A 398 30.73 -4.81 -3.39
N PRO A 399 30.53 -3.76 -2.58
CA PRO A 399 31.61 -3.22 -1.77
C PRO A 399 32.02 -4.20 -0.65
N ASN A 400 33.29 -4.13 -0.25
CA ASN A 400 33.93 -5.10 0.65
C ASN A 400 33.34 -5.12 2.07
N ASP A 401 32.67 -4.05 2.47
CA ASP A 401 32.00 -3.89 3.77
C ASP A 401 30.54 -4.40 3.75
N ALA A 402 30.01 -4.80 2.61
CA ALA A 402 28.65 -5.33 2.50
C ALA A 402 28.53 -6.73 3.14
N THR A 403 27.36 -7.02 3.69
CA THR A 403 27.07 -8.34 4.26
C THR A 403 27.25 -9.43 3.19
N PRO A 404 28.10 -10.44 3.43
CA PRO A 404 28.29 -11.56 2.50
C PRO A 404 26.97 -12.29 2.23
N GLN A 405 26.69 -12.57 0.96
CA GLN A 405 25.55 -13.41 0.60
C GLN A 405 25.91 -14.88 0.82
N VAL A 406 24.92 -15.66 1.28
CA VAL A 406 25.10 -17.11 1.44
C VAL A 406 25.15 -17.73 0.06
N LYS A 407 26.24 -18.45 -0.21
CA LYS A 407 26.40 -19.27 -1.41
C LYS A 407 25.95 -20.69 -1.12
N PHE A 408 25.24 -21.28 -2.06
CA PHE A 408 24.86 -22.67 -2.04
C PHE A 408 25.68 -23.43 -3.09
N GLU A 409 26.18 -24.59 -2.71
CA GLU A 409 26.80 -25.52 -3.64
C GLU A 409 25.74 -26.37 -4.32
N LEU A 410 25.98 -26.71 -5.59
CA LEU A 410 25.21 -27.72 -6.31
C LEU A 410 25.60 -29.11 -5.76
N GLY A 411 25.01 -29.48 -4.62
CA GLY A 411 25.16 -30.80 -4.01
C GLY A 411 24.34 -31.88 -4.72
N PRO A 412 24.59 -33.18 -4.46
CA PRO A 412 23.93 -34.28 -5.14
C PRO A 412 22.40 -34.20 -5.00
N ARG A 413 21.68 -34.22 -6.13
CA ARG A 413 20.22 -34.16 -6.15
C ARG A 413 19.60 -35.53 -5.85
N PRO A 414 18.50 -35.60 -5.08
CA PRO A 414 17.68 -36.81 -4.98
C PRO A 414 17.21 -37.27 -6.38
N THR A 415 17.38 -38.56 -6.68
CA THR A 415 17.08 -39.18 -7.99
C THR A 415 15.59 -39.37 -8.26
N ASN A 416 14.74 -39.07 -7.28
CA ASN A 416 13.31 -39.30 -7.28
C ASN A 416 12.48 -38.01 -7.37
N VAL A 417 13.12 -36.84 -7.57
CA VAL A 417 12.43 -35.54 -7.67
C VAL A 417 12.68 -34.91 -9.06
N PRO A 418 11.63 -34.47 -9.78
CA PRO A 418 11.76 -33.73 -11.04
C PRO A 418 12.72 -32.55 -10.89
N TRP A 419 13.42 -32.18 -11.97
CA TRP A 419 14.43 -31.14 -11.93
C TRP A 419 14.27 -30.07 -13.00
N ARG A 420 14.52 -28.82 -12.61
CA ARG A 420 14.45 -27.67 -13.52
C ARG A 420 15.85 -27.28 -13.94
N CYS A 421 16.03 -27.12 -15.25
CA CYS A 421 17.28 -26.66 -15.84
C CYS A 421 17.50 -25.17 -15.53
N VAL A 422 18.58 -24.85 -14.82
CA VAL A 422 18.92 -23.46 -14.45
C VAL A 422 19.24 -22.63 -15.69
N SER A 423 19.99 -23.19 -16.64
CA SER A 423 20.33 -22.50 -17.89
C SER A 423 19.11 -22.10 -18.72
N CYS A 424 18.08 -22.95 -18.81
CA CYS A 424 16.83 -22.60 -19.49
C CYS A 424 16.01 -21.61 -18.66
N TYR A 425 16.01 -21.77 -17.34
CA TYR A 425 15.24 -20.91 -16.45
C TYR A 425 15.80 -19.48 -16.35
N SER A 426 17.11 -19.26 -16.56
CA SER A 426 17.67 -17.89 -16.70
C SER A 426 16.96 -17.09 -17.77
N THR A 427 16.62 -17.73 -18.88
CA THR A 427 15.99 -17.10 -20.05
C THR A 427 14.49 -17.37 -20.11
N ARG A 428 13.87 -17.72 -18.97
CA ARG A 428 12.46 -18.13 -18.90
C ARG A 428 11.49 -17.12 -19.48
N PHE A 429 11.73 -15.82 -19.31
CA PHE A 429 10.82 -14.79 -19.81
C PHE A 429 10.94 -14.57 -21.32
N SER A 430 12.11 -14.84 -21.91
CA SER A 430 12.30 -14.75 -23.37
C SER A 430 11.97 -16.05 -24.10
N THR A 431 12.06 -17.18 -23.42
CA THR A 431 11.85 -18.52 -24.02
C THR A 431 10.59 -19.22 -23.53
N MET A 432 9.86 -18.61 -22.59
CA MET A 432 8.71 -19.20 -21.87
C MET A 432 8.98 -20.59 -21.28
N CYS A 433 10.24 -20.91 -20.99
CA CYS A 433 10.63 -22.23 -20.49
C CYS A 433 10.46 -22.33 -18.97
N PHE A 434 9.25 -22.70 -18.54
CA PHE A 434 8.91 -22.98 -17.14
C PHE A 434 8.70 -24.49 -16.86
N GLY A 435 9.17 -25.37 -17.74
CA GLY A 435 9.08 -26.83 -17.58
C GLY A 435 10.06 -27.43 -16.57
N GLN A 436 9.77 -28.64 -16.12
CA GLN A 436 10.67 -29.50 -15.35
C GLN A 436 10.96 -30.77 -16.15
N ASN A 437 12.18 -31.29 -16.04
CA ASN A 437 12.55 -32.61 -16.53
C ASN A 437 12.19 -33.67 -15.48
N GLN A 438 12.01 -34.92 -15.91
CA GLN A 438 11.75 -36.03 -15.00
C GLN A 438 12.97 -36.32 -14.13
N ALA A 439 12.74 -36.95 -12.98
CA ALA A 439 13.79 -37.23 -12.01
C ALA A 439 14.92 -38.11 -12.59
N SER A 440 14.57 -39.02 -13.50
CA SER A 440 15.45 -39.93 -14.23
C SER A 440 16.21 -39.30 -15.38
N ASP A 441 15.85 -38.08 -15.80
CA ASP A 441 16.46 -37.46 -16.99
C ASP A 441 17.86 -36.93 -16.65
N GLU A 442 18.89 -37.40 -17.34
CA GLU A 442 20.27 -36.90 -17.22
C GLU A 442 20.56 -35.73 -18.16
N VAL A 443 19.65 -35.45 -19.09
CA VAL A 443 19.76 -34.38 -20.09
C VAL A 443 18.49 -33.54 -20.05
N CYS A 444 18.64 -32.23 -20.20
CA CYS A 444 17.48 -31.34 -20.27
C CYS A 444 16.76 -31.49 -21.62
N SER A 445 15.46 -31.77 -21.58
CA SER A 445 14.63 -31.93 -22.77
C SER A 445 14.49 -30.66 -23.62
N ASN A 446 14.78 -29.49 -23.05
CA ASN A 446 14.66 -28.21 -23.75
C ASN A 446 15.97 -27.73 -24.41
N CYS A 447 17.12 -27.85 -23.72
CA CYS A 447 18.40 -27.36 -24.25
C CYS A 447 19.39 -28.45 -24.65
N GLY A 448 19.08 -29.73 -24.41
CA GLY A 448 19.95 -30.86 -24.73
C GLY A 448 21.24 -30.94 -23.91
N LYS A 449 21.47 -30.03 -22.95
CA LYS A 449 22.63 -30.05 -22.06
C LYS A 449 22.46 -31.10 -20.97
N THR A 450 23.55 -31.74 -20.56
CA THR A 450 23.57 -32.64 -19.40
C THR A 450 23.20 -31.89 -18.12
N LYS A 451 22.60 -32.59 -17.17
CA LYS A 451 22.17 -32.05 -15.87
C LYS A 451 23.28 -31.31 -15.12
N THR A 452 24.51 -31.81 -15.18
CA THR A 452 25.69 -31.15 -14.60
C THR A 452 26.08 -29.88 -15.36
N ALA A 453 26.09 -29.91 -16.69
CA ALA A 453 26.47 -28.75 -17.51
C ALA A 453 25.40 -27.64 -17.53
N ALA A 454 24.13 -28.01 -17.44
CA ALA A 454 23.01 -27.07 -17.46
C ALA A 454 22.77 -26.40 -16.10
N GLY A 455 23.21 -27.06 -15.02
CA GLY A 455 22.81 -26.77 -13.65
C GLY A 455 21.35 -27.13 -13.38
N TYR A 456 21.01 -27.28 -12.10
CA TYR A 456 19.65 -27.58 -11.67
C TYR A 456 19.27 -26.80 -10.42
N THR A 457 17.97 -26.55 -10.27
CA THR A 457 17.42 -25.90 -9.08
C THR A 457 17.61 -26.76 -7.85
N ILE A 458 17.86 -26.14 -6.69
CA ILE A 458 17.96 -26.85 -5.41
C ILE A 458 16.72 -26.65 -4.56
N LEU A 459 16.47 -27.56 -3.62
CA LEU A 459 15.40 -27.42 -2.63
C LEU A 459 16.00 -27.09 -1.27
N LYS A 460 15.48 -26.06 -0.62
CA LYS A 460 15.86 -25.66 0.74
C LYS A 460 14.64 -25.38 1.59
N SER A 461 14.66 -25.81 2.85
CA SER A 461 13.65 -25.41 3.83
C SER A 461 13.79 -23.91 4.15
N TYR A 462 12.70 -23.27 4.58
CA TYR A 462 12.72 -21.86 4.97
C TYR A 462 13.81 -21.53 6.02
N GLU A 463 14.07 -22.43 6.97
CA GLU A 463 15.06 -22.23 8.04
C GLU A 463 16.51 -22.26 7.54
N GLU A 464 16.79 -23.00 6.47
CA GLU A 464 18.10 -23.05 5.82
C GLU A 464 18.42 -21.77 5.03
N LEU A 465 17.43 -20.89 4.82
CA LEU A 465 17.62 -19.69 4.01
C LEU A 465 18.24 -18.54 4.82
N PRO A 466 19.15 -17.75 4.21
CA PRO A 466 19.64 -16.52 4.83
C PRO A 466 18.51 -15.52 5.08
N PRO A 467 18.63 -14.63 6.09
CA PRO A 467 17.59 -13.68 6.44
C PRO A 467 17.03 -12.84 5.27
N PRO A 468 17.82 -12.34 4.30
CA PRO A 468 17.30 -11.62 3.14
C PRO A 468 16.34 -12.45 2.27
N LEU A 469 16.61 -13.75 2.06
CA LEU A 469 15.74 -14.63 1.27
C LEU A 469 14.46 -14.99 2.04
N ARG A 470 14.57 -15.24 3.35
CA ARG A 470 13.38 -15.40 4.22
C ARG A 470 12.46 -14.19 4.14
N ARG A 471 13.03 -12.98 4.12
CA ARG A 471 12.26 -11.74 3.93
C ARG A 471 11.60 -11.67 2.55
N ARG A 472 12.24 -12.13 1.48
CA ARG A 472 11.62 -12.20 0.13
C ARG A 472 10.41 -13.13 0.13
N ILE A 473 10.51 -14.30 0.76
CA ILE A 473 9.38 -15.23 0.91
C ILE A 473 8.27 -14.60 1.74
N ASP A 474 8.61 -14.06 2.91
CA ASP A 474 7.63 -13.42 3.78
C ASP A 474 6.93 -12.23 3.09
N ARG A 475 7.59 -11.54 2.15
CA ARG A 475 6.98 -10.48 1.32
C ARG A 475 5.86 -11.02 0.42
N THR A 476 6.07 -12.18 -0.17
CA THR A 476 5.09 -12.82 -1.06
C THR A 476 3.93 -13.38 -0.25
N GLU A 477 4.20 -13.99 0.90
CA GLU A 477 3.20 -14.75 1.67
C GLU A 477 2.48 -13.90 2.74
N ASN A 478 3.09 -12.82 3.24
CA ASN A 478 2.46 -11.94 4.23
C ASN A 478 2.83 -10.46 4.03
N LYS A 479 1.93 -9.74 3.34
CA LYS A 479 2.10 -8.31 3.05
C LYS A 479 2.28 -7.48 4.32
N LEU A 480 1.59 -7.77 5.44
CA LEU A 480 1.73 -7.00 6.68
C LEU A 480 3.15 -7.07 7.21
N LEU A 481 3.69 -8.29 7.30
CA LEU A 481 5.03 -8.53 7.77
C LEU A 481 6.07 -7.82 6.92
N SER A 482 5.86 -7.76 5.61
CA SER A 482 6.74 -7.05 4.70
C SER A 482 6.81 -5.55 4.97
N VAL A 483 5.65 -4.93 5.23
CA VAL A 483 5.55 -3.49 5.48
C VAL A 483 6.06 -3.17 6.88
N ILE A 484 5.69 -3.94 7.90
CA ILE A 484 6.21 -3.77 9.28
C ILE A 484 7.75 -3.85 9.31
N ARG A 485 8.36 -4.69 8.48
CA ARG A 485 9.81 -4.84 8.38
C ARG A 485 10.53 -3.67 7.70
N THR A 486 9.84 -2.72 7.08
CA THR A 486 10.48 -1.47 6.63
C THR A 486 10.89 -0.63 7.84
N ARG A 487 10.12 -0.69 8.94
CA ARG A 487 10.45 -0.04 10.21
C ARG A 487 11.30 -0.92 11.14
N TRP A 488 10.98 -2.22 11.22
CA TRP A 488 11.65 -3.17 12.11
C TRP A 488 12.19 -4.36 11.32
N SER A 489 13.38 -4.18 10.74
CA SER A 489 13.99 -5.09 9.75
C SER A 489 14.11 -6.57 10.15
N ASP A 490 14.17 -6.89 11.44
CA ASP A 490 14.26 -8.26 11.96
C ASP A 490 13.00 -8.70 12.72
N ALA A 491 11.92 -7.91 12.67
CA ALA A 491 10.70 -8.24 13.38
C ALA A 491 10.11 -9.58 12.91
N GLU A 492 9.69 -10.37 13.89
CA GLU A 492 8.78 -11.48 13.73
C GLU A 492 7.41 -11.08 14.27
N ILE A 493 6.36 -11.53 13.59
CA ILE A 493 4.97 -11.34 14.03
C ILE A 493 4.46 -12.68 14.53
N LYS A 494 3.87 -12.67 15.73
CA LYS A 494 2.96 -13.72 16.19
C LYS A 494 1.58 -13.11 16.37
N PHE A 495 0.60 -13.65 15.67
CA PHE A 495 -0.80 -13.27 15.85
C PHE A 495 -1.33 -13.89 17.15
N GLY A 496 -2.26 -13.20 17.82
CA GLY A 496 -2.99 -13.77 18.96
C GLY A 496 -3.73 -15.06 18.57
N ALA A 497 -4.05 -15.90 19.57
CA ALA A 497 -4.52 -17.28 19.41
C ALA A 497 -5.75 -17.47 18.48
N ASP A 498 -6.49 -16.40 18.18
CA ASP A 498 -7.74 -16.43 17.41
C ASP A 498 -7.72 -15.61 16.10
N ALA A 499 -6.56 -15.13 15.62
CA ALA A 499 -6.52 -14.17 14.50
C ALA A 499 -5.71 -14.64 13.27
N THR A 500 -6.39 -14.88 12.15
CA THR A 500 -5.80 -14.85 10.81
C THR A 500 -5.84 -13.40 10.28
N TYR A 501 -4.72 -12.68 10.32
CA TYR A 501 -4.64 -11.31 9.78
C TYR A 501 -4.10 -11.30 8.35
N THR A 502 -4.97 -10.93 7.42
CA THR A 502 -4.60 -10.59 6.04
C THR A 502 -4.68 -9.06 5.90
N LEU A 503 -3.60 -8.41 5.46
CA LEU A 503 -3.76 -7.04 4.93
C LEU A 503 -4.72 -7.17 3.75
N GLY A 504 -5.88 -6.52 3.85
CA GLY A 504 -6.89 -6.56 2.80
C GLY A 504 -6.25 -6.20 1.46
N GLU A 505 -6.26 -7.16 0.53
CA GLU A 505 -6.54 -6.79 -0.85
C GLU A 505 -7.99 -6.31 -0.85
N ALA A 506 -8.28 -5.22 -1.56
CA ALA A 506 -9.65 -5.05 -2.02
C ALA A 506 -10.00 -6.35 -2.76
N ASP A 507 -11.03 -7.06 -2.31
CA ASP A 507 -11.50 -8.25 -3.00
C ASP A 507 -12.13 -7.80 -4.33
N LEU A 508 -11.28 -7.57 -5.34
CA LEU A 508 -11.68 -7.26 -6.70
C LEU A 508 -12.39 -8.46 -7.34
N SER A 509 -12.33 -9.66 -6.75
CA SER A 509 -13.05 -10.84 -7.24
C SER A 509 -14.55 -10.81 -6.94
N SER A 510 -14.99 -9.90 -6.05
CA SER A 510 -16.42 -9.64 -5.78
C SER A 510 -17.07 -8.66 -6.77
N LEU A 511 -16.28 -8.00 -7.62
CA LEU A 511 -16.77 -7.23 -8.77
C LEU A 511 -16.83 -8.17 -9.97
N ASN A 512 -17.97 -8.84 -10.11
CA ASN A 512 -18.32 -9.57 -11.32
C ASN A 512 -18.58 -8.54 -12.45
N VAL A 513 -17.52 -8.01 -13.03
CA VAL A 513 -17.53 -7.21 -14.26
C VAL A 513 -16.57 -7.91 -15.21
N PRO A 514 -17.00 -8.30 -16.43
CA PRO A 514 -16.14 -8.99 -17.37
C PRO A 514 -14.90 -8.14 -17.63
N CYS A 515 -13.73 -8.76 -17.58
CA CYS A 515 -12.48 -8.15 -18.00
C CYS A 515 -12.67 -7.56 -19.41
N ILE A 516 -12.46 -6.26 -19.53
CA ILE A 516 -12.29 -5.52 -20.80
C ILE A 516 -10.93 -4.85 -20.72
#